data_AF-A0A960B8N5-F1
#
_entry.id   AF-A0A960B8N5-F1
#
_cell.length_a   1.000
_cell.length_b   1.000
_cell.length_c   1.000
_cell.angle_alpha   90.00
_cell.angle_beta   90.00
_cell.angle_gamma   90.00
#
_symmetry.space_group_name_H-M   'P 1'
#
loop_
_entity.id
_entity.type
_entity.pdbx_description
1 polymer ?
#
loop_
_entity_poly.entity_id
_entity_poly.type
_entity_poly.pdbx_seq_one_letter_code
_entity_poly.pdbx_strand_id
1 'polypeptide(L)'
;MFNPNGITPVDAYEIPTRIRRAVLQRHPYDVFPYGTHTSAGLDLDHTDPYRWDGTPAQTRPDNLGPLRRKAHRAKTHAGWRVKQHEPGRFTWVSPLGRRYTVTTTGLTLDGRHAPGAEPWTNPLGGRLLPDPPTNVRNGRKRRRTRKPVPTTPRKPRPTLRP
;
A
#
# COMPACT_ATOMS: atom_id res chain seq x y z
N MET A 1 15.30 16.34 24.26
CA MET A 1 15.79 15.68 23.02
C MET A 1 15.17 14.29 22.96
N PHE A 2 14.36 13.97 21.93
CA PHE A 2 13.71 12.66 21.79
C PHE A 2 14.74 11.64 21.32
N ASN A 3 15.12 10.68 22.17
CA ASN A 3 16.00 9.58 21.79
C ASN A 3 15.16 8.40 21.27
N PRO A 4 15.10 8.15 19.96
CA PRO A 4 14.30 7.05 19.40
C PRO A 4 14.79 5.66 19.82
N ASN A 5 16.04 5.55 20.31
CA ASN A 5 16.63 4.33 20.86
C ASN A 5 16.47 4.22 22.39
N GLY A 6 15.92 5.26 23.04
CA GLY A 6 15.71 5.30 24.48
C GLY A 6 14.39 4.67 24.94
N ILE A 7 13.53 4.25 24.01
CA ILE A 7 12.28 3.56 24.34
C ILE A 7 12.56 2.07 24.42
N THR A 8 12.38 1.50 25.61
CA THR A 8 12.58 0.07 25.86
C THR A 8 11.72 -0.78 24.93
N PRO A 9 12.32 -1.66 24.11
CA PRO A 9 11.59 -2.67 23.35
C PRO A 9 10.77 -3.60 24.24
N VAL A 10 9.86 -4.38 23.65
CA VAL A 10 9.15 -5.46 24.35
C VAL A 10 9.14 -6.75 23.56
N ASP A 11 9.03 -7.85 24.30
CA ASP A 11 8.99 -9.23 23.79
C ASP A 11 7.53 -9.69 23.66
N ALA A 12 6.69 -8.84 23.08
CA ALA A 12 5.27 -9.10 22.88
C ALA A 12 4.82 -8.56 21.53
N TYR A 13 3.86 -9.23 20.88
CA TYR A 13 3.27 -8.76 19.63
C TYR A 13 2.49 -7.45 19.83
N GLU A 14 1.77 -7.34 20.94
CA GLU A 14 1.00 -6.16 21.27
C GLU A 14 1.91 -4.94 21.48
N ILE A 15 1.44 -3.78 21.02
CA ILE A 15 2.24 -2.56 20.99
C ILE A 15 1.84 -1.68 22.18
N PRO A 16 2.67 -1.54 23.22
CA PRO A 16 2.32 -0.75 24.38
C PRO A 16 2.16 0.73 24.02
N THR A 17 1.25 1.42 24.73
CA THR A 17 0.88 2.82 24.48
C THR A 17 2.08 3.76 24.33
N ARG A 18 3.16 3.56 25.11
CA ARG A 18 4.37 4.39 25.02
C ARG A 18 5.08 4.29 23.67
N ILE A 19 5.17 3.10 23.08
CA ILE A 19 5.76 2.90 21.74
C ILE A 19 4.80 3.46 20.70
N ARG A 20 3.49 3.19 20.84
CA ARG A 20 2.49 3.72 19.93
C ARG A 20 2.56 5.24 19.83
N ARG A 21 2.55 5.94 20.97
CA ARG A 21 2.64 7.41 21.01
C ARG A 21 3.90 7.92 20.33
N ALA A 22 5.05 7.30 20.60
CA ALA A 22 6.32 7.69 20.00
C ALA A 22 6.35 7.52 18.48
N VAL A 23 5.81 6.41 17.96
CA VAL A 23 5.72 6.15 16.51
C VAL A 23 4.76 7.13 15.84
N LEU A 24 3.59 7.39 16.43
CA LEU A 24 2.60 8.33 15.88
C LEU A 24 3.08 9.78 15.92
N GLN A 25 3.79 10.18 16.97
CA GLN A 25 4.39 11.51 17.06
C GLN A 25 5.45 11.72 15.96
N ARG A 26 6.22 10.67 15.64
CA ARG A 26 7.20 10.71 14.54
C ARG A 26 6.51 10.74 13.18
N HIS A 27 5.44 9.98 12.99
CA HIS A 27 4.76 9.79 11.72
C HIS A 27 3.30 10.24 11.80
N PRO A 28 2.99 11.51 11.45
CA PRO A 28 1.62 12.00 11.44
C PRO A 28 0.73 11.39 10.34
N TYR A 29 1.35 10.72 9.34
CA TYR A 29 0.67 10.06 8.22
C TYR A 29 1.13 8.61 8.03
N ASP A 30 0.37 7.86 7.25
CA ASP A 30 0.71 6.52 6.75
C ASP A 30 2.10 6.52 6.07
N VAL A 31 2.94 5.53 6.40
CA VAL A 31 4.32 5.43 5.90
C VAL A 31 4.43 4.72 4.54
N PHE A 32 3.32 4.32 3.93
CA PHE A 32 3.30 3.79 2.58
C PHE A 32 3.64 4.88 1.54
N PRO A 33 4.31 4.58 0.41
CA PRO A 33 4.60 5.58 -0.61
C PRO A 33 3.34 6.29 -1.11
N TYR A 34 3.37 7.63 -1.11
CA TYR A 34 2.23 8.52 -1.41
C TYR A 34 1.01 8.36 -0.46
N GLY A 35 1.21 7.76 0.72
CA GLY A 35 0.19 7.72 1.76
C GLY A 35 -0.14 9.12 2.29
N THR A 36 -1.44 9.43 2.38
CA THR A 36 -1.94 10.74 2.87
C THR A 36 -2.90 10.59 4.05
N HIS A 37 -3.14 9.37 4.52
CA HIS A 37 -4.02 9.11 5.66
C HIS A 37 -3.32 9.51 6.95
N THR A 38 -4.02 10.20 7.84
CA THR A 38 -3.51 10.53 9.17
C THR A 38 -3.33 9.27 10.01
N SER A 39 -2.28 9.24 10.82
CA SER A 39 -1.86 8.02 11.54
C SER A 39 -2.65 7.74 12.81
N ALA A 40 -3.37 8.71 13.37
CA ALA A 40 -4.04 8.61 14.67
C ALA A 40 -4.94 7.36 14.80
N GLY A 41 -5.67 7.04 13.73
CA GLY A 41 -6.58 5.89 13.64
C GLY A 41 -5.99 4.65 12.95
N LEU A 42 -4.68 4.64 12.65
CA LEU A 42 -4.04 3.52 11.97
C LEU A 42 -3.46 2.51 12.97
N ASP A 43 -3.39 1.27 12.51
CA ASP A 43 -2.60 0.23 13.15
C ASP A 43 -1.11 0.49 12.90
N LEU A 44 -0.28 0.08 13.85
CA LEU A 44 1.16 0.09 13.69
C LEU A 44 1.59 -1.30 13.25
N ASP A 45 2.25 -1.37 12.10
CA ASP A 45 2.62 -2.62 11.45
C ASP A 45 4.12 -2.88 11.61
N HIS A 46 4.47 -4.11 12.00
CA HIS A 46 5.86 -4.53 12.18
C HIS A 46 6.58 -4.65 10.85
N THR A 47 7.63 -3.86 10.58
CA THR A 47 8.33 -3.92 9.29
C THR A 47 9.01 -5.27 9.04
N ASP A 48 9.70 -5.78 10.07
CA ASP A 48 10.14 -7.16 10.22
C ASP A 48 9.06 -7.89 11.04
N PRO A 49 8.40 -8.92 10.47
CA PRO A 49 7.31 -9.61 11.16
C PRO A 49 7.74 -10.16 12.52
N TYR A 50 6.85 -10.02 13.50
CA TYR A 50 7.00 -10.65 14.80
C TYR A 50 7.07 -12.17 14.67
N ARG A 51 7.98 -12.81 15.40
CA ARG A 51 8.21 -14.25 15.46
C ARG A 51 7.87 -14.77 16.85
N TRP A 52 7.19 -15.90 16.90
CA TRP A 52 6.83 -16.60 18.16
C TRP A 52 7.93 -17.56 18.63
N ASP A 53 9.18 -17.31 18.25
CA ASP A 53 10.35 -18.15 18.55
C ASP A 53 11.12 -17.71 19.81
N GLY A 54 10.61 -16.69 20.52
CA GLY A 54 11.27 -16.13 21.69
C GLY A 54 12.38 -15.13 21.38
N THR A 55 12.55 -14.70 20.11
CA THR A 55 13.47 -13.61 19.78
C THR A 55 13.10 -12.35 20.59
N PRO A 56 14.04 -11.73 21.31
CA PRO A 56 13.76 -10.55 22.12
C PRO A 56 13.69 -9.26 21.28
N ALA A 57 13.17 -8.20 21.88
CA ALA A 57 13.12 -6.82 21.37
C ALA A 57 12.46 -6.65 19.99
N GLN A 58 11.47 -7.49 19.67
CA GLN A 58 10.83 -7.47 18.35
C GLN A 58 9.88 -6.29 18.15
N THR A 59 9.21 -5.86 19.21
CA THR A 59 8.31 -4.70 19.18
C THR A 59 9.06 -3.46 19.68
N ARG A 60 9.48 -2.63 18.73
CA ARG A 60 10.33 -1.46 18.95
C ARG A 60 10.06 -0.35 17.93
N PRO A 61 10.36 0.93 18.23
CA PRO A 61 10.01 2.08 17.37
C PRO A 61 10.68 2.13 15.99
N ASP A 62 11.76 1.39 15.80
CA ASP A 62 12.52 1.17 14.56
C ASP A 62 12.08 -0.11 13.83
N ASN A 63 11.06 -0.80 14.32
CA ASN A 63 10.41 -1.91 13.63
C ASN A 63 8.88 -1.69 13.48
N LEU A 64 8.41 -0.44 13.50
CA LEU A 64 6.98 -0.12 13.47
C LEU A 64 6.73 1.12 12.63
N GLY A 65 5.65 1.08 11.85
CA GLY A 65 5.13 2.23 11.12
C GLY A 65 3.61 2.21 11.00
N PRO A 66 2.93 3.36 11.04
CA PRO A 66 1.49 3.42 10.84
C PRO A 66 1.13 3.06 9.40
N LEU A 67 0.29 2.04 9.22
CA LEU A 67 -0.18 1.60 7.92
C LEU A 67 -1.69 1.46 7.92
N ARG A 68 -2.35 1.96 6.86
CA ARG A 68 -3.74 1.59 6.63
C ARG A 68 -3.84 0.13 6.19
N ARG A 69 -5.00 -0.48 6.43
CA ARG A 69 -5.27 -1.88 6.05
C ARG A 69 -4.94 -2.22 4.59
N LYS A 70 -5.18 -1.28 3.65
CA LYS A 70 -4.80 -1.46 2.24
C LYS A 70 -3.28 -1.57 2.03
N ALA A 71 -2.49 -0.75 2.73
CA ALA A 71 -1.03 -0.79 2.65
C ALA A 71 -0.48 -2.04 3.33
N HIS A 72 -1.02 -2.42 4.50
CA HIS A 72 -0.68 -3.69 5.15
C HIS A 72 -0.93 -4.88 4.21
N ARG A 73 -2.11 -4.97 3.57
CA ARG A 73 -2.39 -6.02 2.56
C ARG A 73 -1.43 -5.99 1.37
N ALA A 74 -0.98 -4.81 0.95
CA ALA A 74 -0.04 -4.69 -0.15
C ALA A 74 1.31 -5.31 0.19
N LYS A 75 1.78 -5.08 1.42
CA LYS A 75 3.00 -5.68 1.99
C LYS A 75 2.86 -7.20 2.16
N THR A 76 1.76 -7.67 2.73
CA THR A 76 1.60 -9.09 3.07
C THR A 76 1.28 -9.97 1.86
N HIS A 77 0.52 -9.45 0.90
CA HIS A 77 -0.07 -10.29 -0.16
C HIS A 77 0.20 -9.82 -1.59
N ALA A 78 0.73 -8.62 -1.80
CA ALA A 78 0.82 -8.02 -3.13
C ALA A 78 2.25 -7.68 -3.56
N GLY A 79 3.26 -8.33 -2.97
CA GLY A 79 4.67 -8.23 -3.40
C GLY A 79 5.36 -6.90 -3.05
N TRP A 80 4.74 -6.05 -2.24
CA TRP A 80 5.45 -4.89 -1.68
C TRP A 80 6.37 -5.33 -0.56
N ARG A 81 7.59 -4.80 -0.55
CA ARG A 81 8.59 -5.08 0.49
C ARG A 81 8.94 -3.79 1.19
N VAL A 82 9.20 -3.86 2.48
CA VAL A 82 9.61 -2.71 3.29
C VAL A 82 10.82 -3.09 4.14
N LYS A 83 11.72 -2.13 4.34
CA LYS A 83 12.77 -2.16 5.35
C LYS A 83 12.76 -0.86 6.13
N GLN A 84 12.98 -0.94 7.43
CA GLN A 84 13.21 0.21 8.28
C GLN A 84 14.67 0.18 8.74
N HIS A 85 15.51 1.00 8.12
CA HIS A 85 16.95 1.02 8.43
C HIS A 85 17.24 1.74 9.73
N GLU A 86 16.43 2.76 10.02
CA GLU A 86 16.51 3.58 11.21
C GLU A 86 15.11 4.08 11.56
N PRO A 87 14.87 4.42 12.83
CA PRO A 87 13.60 4.97 13.25
C PRO A 87 13.24 6.22 12.44
N GLY A 88 12.15 6.17 11.68
CA GLY A 88 11.72 7.28 10.84
C GLY A 88 11.93 7.12 9.34
N ARG A 89 12.71 6.13 8.90
CA ARG A 89 13.10 5.95 7.49
C ARG A 89 12.69 4.58 6.96
N PHE A 90 11.76 4.57 6.02
CA PHE A 90 11.22 3.35 5.40
C PHE A 90 11.66 3.28 3.93
N THR A 91 12.31 2.18 3.57
CA THR A 91 12.62 1.84 2.18
C THR A 91 11.59 0.84 1.69
N TRP A 92 10.72 1.28 0.79
CA TRP A 92 9.74 0.43 0.13
C TRP A 92 10.20 0.03 -1.26
N VAL A 93 9.93 -1.21 -1.63
CA VAL A 93 10.13 -1.72 -3.00
C VAL A 93 8.78 -2.20 -3.51
N SER A 94 8.36 -1.66 -4.65
CA SER A 94 7.13 -2.12 -5.31
C SER A 94 7.35 -3.44 -6.05
N PRO A 95 6.27 -4.16 -6.39
CA PRO A 95 6.35 -5.35 -7.23
C PRO A 95 7.04 -5.13 -8.58
N LEU A 96 7.05 -3.88 -9.07
CA LEU A 96 7.69 -3.50 -10.34
C LEU A 96 9.14 -3.02 -10.17
N GLY A 97 9.71 -3.11 -8.96
CA GLY A 97 11.12 -2.79 -8.69
C GLY A 97 11.42 -1.31 -8.55
N ARG A 98 10.39 -0.50 -8.27
CA ARG A 98 10.58 0.91 -7.91
C ARG A 98 10.90 1.00 -6.43
N ARG A 99 11.94 1.76 -6.10
CA ARG A 99 12.37 1.99 -4.71
C ARG A 99 11.93 3.37 -4.24
N TYR A 100 11.32 3.40 -3.08
CA TYR A 100 10.78 4.60 -2.45
C TYR A 100 11.39 4.73 -1.06
N THR A 101 11.89 5.91 -0.73
CA THR A 101 12.32 6.24 0.62
C THR A 101 11.27 7.18 1.21
N VAL A 102 10.56 6.71 2.25
CA VAL A 102 9.60 7.52 3.00
C VAL A 102 10.23 7.91 4.33
N THR A 103 10.23 9.21 4.62
CA THR A 103 10.73 9.79 5.86
C THR A 103 9.69 10.73 6.45
N THR A 104 9.97 11.29 7.63
CA THR A 104 9.13 12.33 8.24
C THR A 104 9.12 13.64 7.44
N THR A 105 10.16 13.89 6.63
CA THR A 105 10.29 15.12 5.83
C THR A 105 9.73 14.98 4.42
N GLY A 106 9.49 13.75 3.95
CA GLY A 106 8.87 13.51 2.65
C GLY A 106 9.22 12.16 2.03
N LEU A 107 8.88 12.06 0.74
CA LEU A 107 9.08 10.88 -0.09
C LEU A 107 10.12 11.18 -1.18
N THR A 108 11.11 10.30 -1.31
CA THR A 108 12.06 10.28 -2.43
C THR A 108 11.85 9.02 -3.27
N LEU A 109 11.90 9.16 -4.59
CA LEU A 109 11.89 8.05 -5.54
C LEU A 109 13.32 7.84 -6.06
N ASP A 110 13.94 6.71 -5.69
CA ASP A 110 15.35 6.44 -6.01
C ASP A 110 15.55 5.80 -7.41
N GLY A 111 14.49 5.75 -8.24
CA GLY A 111 14.52 5.23 -9.61
C GLY A 111 14.08 3.76 -9.78
N ARG A 112 14.17 3.24 -11.03
CA ARG A 112 13.97 1.81 -11.37
C ARG A 112 15.30 1.09 -11.24
N HIS A 113 15.40 0.06 -10.41
CA HIS A 113 16.52 -0.88 -10.47
C HIS A 113 16.25 -1.95 -11.55
N ALA A 114 17.27 -2.32 -12.31
CA ALA A 114 17.19 -3.45 -13.24
C ALA A 114 16.97 -4.75 -12.43
N PRO A 115 16.19 -5.72 -12.95
CA PRO A 115 16.01 -7.00 -12.29
C PRO A 115 17.37 -7.72 -12.16
N GLY A 116 17.85 -7.93 -10.94
CA GLY A 116 19.09 -8.63 -10.61
C GLY A 116 18.86 -9.89 -9.76
N ALA A 117 19.92 -10.65 -9.50
CA ALA A 117 19.88 -11.98 -8.86
C ALA A 117 19.59 -11.97 -7.34
N GLU A 118 19.84 -10.86 -6.64
CA GLU A 118 19.51 -10.71 -5.22
C GLU A 118 18.00 -10.51 -5.00
N PRO A 119 17.43 -10.93 -3.86
CA PRO A 119 16.05 -10.61 -3.49
C PRO A 119 15.79 -9.10 -3.48
N TRP A 120 16.81 -8.28 -3.20
CA TRP A 120 16.76 -6.81 -3.25
C TRP A 120 16.83 -6.24 -4.66
N THR A 121 17.12 -7.07 -5.65
CA THR A 121 17.22 -6.68 -7.06
C THR A 121 16.15 -7.30 -7.96
N ASN A 122 15.29 -8.22 -7.50
CA ASN A 122 14.12 -8.68 -8.27
C ASN A 122 12.87 -8.83 -7.37
N PRO A 123 11.79 -8.04 -7.54
CA PRO A 123 10.73 -7.92 -6.54
C PRO A 123 9.61 -8.96 -6.66
N LEU A 124 9.61 -9.80 -7.70
CA LEU A 124 8.54 -10.78 -7.94
C LEU A 124 9.00 -12.24 -7.89
N GLY A 125 10.31 -12.50 -7.75
CA GLY A 125 10.84 -13.87 -7.81
C GLY A 125 10.49 -14.62 -9.12
N GLY A 126 10.16 -13.89 -10.19
CA GLY A 126 9.63 -14.44 -11.44
C GLY A 126 9.33 -13.35 -12.48
N ARG A 127 8.93 -13.76 -13.69
CA ARG A 127 8.58 -12.88 -14.83
C ARG A 127 7.49 -11.87 -14.38
N LEU A 128 7.73 -10.59 -14.65
CA LEU A 128 6.90 -9.44 -14.27
C LEU A 128 5.47 -9.56 -14.81
N LEU A 129 4.55 -10.16 -14.03
CA LEU A 129 3.20 -10.51 -14.49
C LEU A 129 3.23 -11.45 -15.73
N PRO A 130 2.14 -12.17 -16.05
CA PRO A 130 2.00 -12.71 -17.39
C PRO A 130 2.10 -11.56 -18.41
N ASP A 131 2.68 -11.84 -19.58
CA ASP A 131 2.67 -10.89 -20.70
C ASP A 131 1.23 -10.38 -20.87
N PRO A 132 1.02 -9.06 -21.07
CA PRO A 132 -0.31 -8.54 -21.34
C PRO A 132 -0.90 -9.36 -22.50
N PRO A 133 -2.17 -9.77 -22.42
CA PRO A 133 -2.76 -10.58 -23.48
C PRO A 133 -2.51 -9.86 -24.82
N THR A 134 -1.86 -10.56 -25.75
CA THR A 134 -1.37 -10.04 -27.04
C THR A 134 -2.50 -9.44 -27.89
N ASN A 135 -3.75 -9.59 -27.45
CA ASN A 135 -4.93 -8.94 -27.99
C ASN A 135 -5.17 -7.55 -27.38
N VAL A 136 -4.19 -6.65 -27.46
CA VAL A 136 -4.53 -5.22 -27.57
C VAL A 136 -5.06 -5.03 -28.99
N ARG A 137 -6.34 -5.32 -29.19
CA ARG A 137 -7.05 -4.83 -30.37
C ARG A 137 -6.92 -3.32 -30.35
N ASN A 138 -6.15 -2.77 -31.30
CA ASN A 138 -6.14 -1.36 -31.63
C ASN A 138 -7.59 -0.87 -31.71
N GLY A 139 -8.03 -0.16 -30.67
CA GLY A 139 -9.34 0.45 -30.59
C GLY A 139 -9.39 1.60 -31.58
N ARG A 140 -9.58 1.31 -32.87
CA ARG A 140 -10.18 2.28 -33.78
C ARG A 140 -11.48 2.70 -33.09
N LYS A 141 -11.56 3.97 -32.67
CA LYS A 141 -12.79 4.61 -32.18
C LYS A 141 -13.86 4.39 -33.26
N ARG A 142 -14.68 3.34 -33.10
CA ARG A 142 -15.93 3.23 -33.85
C ARG A 142 -16.80 4.36 -33.36
N ARG A 143 -17.00 5.39 -34.18
CA ARG A 143 -18.08 6.37 -33.99
C ARG A 143 -19.34 5.58 -33.70
N ARG A 144 -19.93 5.78 -32.52
CA ARG A 144 -21.28 5.30 -32.23
C ARG A 144 -22.21 6.02 -33.20
N THR A 145 -22.67 5.32 -34.24
CA THR A 145 -23.89 5.71 -34.93
C THR A 145 -25.02 5.53 -33.92
N ARG A 146 -25.70 6.63 -33.57
CA ARG A 146 -26.92 6.58 -32.77
C ARG A 146 -27.95 5.75 -33.54
N LYS A 147 -28.40 4.63 -32.98
CA LYS A 147 -29.61 3.96 -33.48
C LYS A 147 -30.81 4.87 -33.16
N PRO A 148 -31.76 5.09 -34.09
CA PRO A 148 -32.97 5.84 -33.79
C PRO A 148 -33.79 5.11 -32.71
N VAL A 149 -34.36 5.89 -31.80
CA VAL A 149 -35.25 5.41 -30.73
C VAL A 149 -36.54 4.88 -31.38
N PRO A 150 -37.04 3.69 -31.03
CA PRO A 150 -38.34 3.23 -31.51
C PRO A 150 -39.44 4.03 -30.83
N THR A 151 -40.25 4.76 -31.60
CA THR A 151 -41.50 5.36 -31.13
C THR A 151 -42.55 4.27 -30.98
N THR A 152 -42.90 3.91 -29.76
CA THR A 152 -44.06 3.02 -29.48
C THR A 152 -45.35 3.80 -29.71
N PRO A 153 -46.36 3.25 -30.43
CA PRO A 153 -47.64 3.92 -30.60
C PRO A 153 -48.40 4.01 -29.26
N ARG A 154 -48.94 5.19 -28.94
CA ARG A 154 -49.84 5.37 -27.79
C ARG A 154 -51.12 4.54 -28.01
N LYS A 155 -51.47 3.69 -27.04
CA LYS A 155 -52.77 2.99 -27.02
C LYS A 155 -53.92 4.00 -26.88
N PRO A 156 -55.06 3.78 -27.57
CA PRO A 156 -56.23 4.64 -27.42
C PRO A 156 -56.87 4.48 -26.03
N ARG A 157 -57.39 5.59 -25.50
CA ARG A 157 -58.06 5.69 -24.21
C ARG A 157 -59.47 5.08 -24.33
N PRO A 158 -59.92 4.21 -23.41
CA PRO A 158 -61.27 3.65 -23.49
C PRO A 158 -62.32 4.73 -23.23
N THR A 159 -63.32 4.80 -24.10
CA THR A 159 -64.53 5.59 -23.94
C THR A 159 -65.50 4.84 -23.03
N LEU A 160 -66.00 5.51 -21.98
CA LEU A 160 -67.17 5.04 -21.24
C LEU A 160 -68.40 5.19 -22.15
N ARG A 161 -69.15 4.10 -22.34
CA ARG A 161 -70.47 4.08 -22.99
C ARG A 161 -71.56 4.32 -21.93
N PRO A 162 -72.75 4.78 -22.36
CA PRO A 162 -73.61 5.70 -21.61
C PRO A 162 -74.28 5.12 -20.38
#